data_AF-A0A7S2MA21-F1
#
_entry.id   AF-A0A7S2MA21-F1
#
_cell.length_a   1.000
_cell.length_b   1.000
_cell.length_c   1.000
_cell.angle_alpha   90.00
_cell.angle_beta   90.00
_cell.angle_gamma   90.00
#
_symmetry.space_group_name_H-M   'P 1'
#
loop_
_entity.id
_entity.type
_entity.pdbx_description
1 polymer ?
#
loop_
_entity_poly.entity_id
_entity_poly.type
_entity_poly.pdbx_seq_one_letter_code
_entity_poly.pdbx_strand_id
1 'polypeptide(L)'
;ELRRGVPVSKLFAGFGRVIRTRADTLTAAEQTELFGVSRSVDEFDVFISHVCSTPGFRKYITLVLDRLGLHAFVSAFVVSWGLFAFQAHCRELPRIGPDRDVSMWEFVGGVCAAWLVCLFGHVLCRGTRCFFDSASICQNDPELKAAGIKSIPAFLRSSRELLVLWDERYFT
;
A
#
# COMPACT_ATOMS: atom_id res chain seq x y z
N GLU A 1 11.72 -22.92 0.07
CA GLU A 1 11.02 -22.48 1.30
C GLU A 1 9.69 -21.82 0.94
N LEU A 2 8.60 -22.19 1.63
CA LEU A 2 7.22 -21.80 1.29
C LEU A 2 6.80 -20.44 1.89
N ARG A 3 7.39 -20.02 3.01
CA ARG A 3 7.07 -18.74 3.66
C ARG A 3 7.79 -17.60 2.95
N ARG A 4 7.09 -16.88 2.07
CA ARG A 4 7.68 -15.77 1.31
C ARG A 4 6.86 -14.50 1.42
N GLY A 5 7.50 -13.42 1.88
CA GLY A 5 6.90 -12.10 2.07
C GLY A 5 7.32 -11.11 0.99
N VAL A 6 6.40 -10.23 0.60
CA VAL A 6 6.65 -9.11 -0.30
C VAL A 6 6.91 -7.86 0.55
N PRO A 7 8.00 -7.11 0.33
CA PRO A 7 8.18 -5.82 0.99
C PRO A 7 7.09 -4.83 0.58
N VAL A 8 6.50 -4.08 1.53
CA VAL A 8 5.46 -3.08 1.22
C VAL A 8 5.94 -2.05 0.19
N SER A 9 7.22 -1.66 0.27
CA SER A 9 7.84 -0.77 -0.71
C SER A 9 7.77 -1.31 -2.15
N LYS A 10 7.87 -2.62 -2.35
CA LYS A 10 7.72 -3.29 -3.65
C LYS A 10 6.26 -3.53 -4.00
N LEU A 11 5.41 -3.80 -3.02
CA LEU A 11 3.97 -4.00 -3.21
C LEU A 11 3.30 -2.74 -3.78
N PHE A 12 3.66 -1.56 -3.27
CA PHE A 12 3.09 -0.27 -3.70
C PHE A 12 3.83 0.39 -4.86
N ALA A 13 5.07 -0.02 -5.16
CA ALA A 13 5.83 0.50 -6.29
C ALA A 13 5.08 0.34 -7.63
N GLY A 14 5.31 1.29 -8.54
CA GLY A 14 4.68 1.30 -9.86
C GLY A 14 3.15 1.39 -9.79
N PHE A 15 2.62 2.15 -8.84
CA PHE A 15 1.18 2.30 -8.58
C PHE A 15 0.48 0.96 -8.32
N GLY A 16 1.09 0.17 -7.44
CA GLY A 16 0.57 -1.15 -7.06
C GLY A 16 0.63 -2.16 -8.19
N ARG A 17 1.67 -2.13 -9.03
CA ARG A 17 1.79 -3.03 -10.19
C ARG A 17 1.57 -4.49 -9.79
N VAL A 18 2.21 -4.93 -8.71
CA VAL A 18 2.07 -6.30 -8.16
C VAL A 18 0.62 -6.62 -7.78
N ILE A 19 -0.07 -5.67 -7.13
CA ILE A 19 -1.47 -5.83 -6.69
C ILE A 19 -2.43 -5.88 -7.89
N ARG A 20 -2.09 -5.13 -8.95
CA ARG A 20 -2.90 -4.99 -10.17
C ARG A 20 -2.72 -6.15 -11.13
N THR A 21 -1.59 -6.84 -11.07
CA THR A 21 -1.30 -7.97 -11.93
C THR A 21 -2.12 -9.18 -11.52
N ARG A 22 -2.82 -9.76 -12.49
CA ARG A 22 -3.55 -11.03 -12.37
C ARG A 22 -2.60 -12.18 -12.70
N ALA A 23 -2.23 -12.98 -11.70
CA ALA A 23 -1.24 -14.04 -11.86
C ALA A 23 -1.68 -15.16 -12.83
N ASP A 24 -2.99 -15.40 -12.93
CA ASP A 24 -3.61 -16.39 -13.81
C ASP A 24 -3.50 -16.03 -15.30
N THR A 25 -3.34 -14.75 -15.64
CA THR A 25 -3.22 -14.29 -17.03
C THR A 25 -1.77 -14.19 -17.52
N LEU A 26 -0.80 -14.45 -16.65
CA LEU A 26 0.62 -14.32 -16.96
C LEU A 26 1.20 -15.59 -17.60
N THR A 27 2.24 -15.41 -18.40
CA THR A 27 3.10 -16.51 -18.85
C THR A 27 3.90 -17.12 -17.70
N ALA A 28 4.40 -18.35 -17.86
CA ALA A 28 5.23 -19.00 -16.83
C ALA A 28 6.50 -18.20 -16.46
N ALA A 29 7.08 -17.49 -17.43
CA ALA A 29 8.24 -16.62 -17.20
C ALA A 29 7.86 -15.41 -16.33
N GLU A 30 6.75 -14.73 -16.64
CA GLU A 30 6.26 -13.59 -15.86
C GLU A 30 5.78 -14.00 -14.45
N GLN A 31 5.18 -15.18 -14.32
CA GLN A 31 4.84 -15.76 -13.00
C GLN A 31 6.10 -16.00 -12.16
N THR A 32 7.19 -16.42 -12.78
CA THR A 32 8.49 -16.59 -12.11
C THR A 32 9.05 -15.25 -11.64
N GLU A 33 8.94 -14.21 -12.48
CA GLU A 33 9.35 -12.84 -12.11
C GLU A 33 8.51 -12.31 -10.94
N LEU A 34 7.19 -12.48 -11.00
CA LEU A 34 6.27 -12.07 -9.95
C LEU A 34 6.59 -12.77 -8.62
N PHE A 35 6.87 -14.08 -8.66
CA PHE A 35 7.31 -14.84 -7.50
C PHE A 35 8.68 -14.39 -6.97
N GLY A 36 9.57 -13.93 -7.86
CA GLY A 36 10.87 -13.35 -7.52
C GLY A 36 10.80 -12.03 -6.73
N VAL A 37 9.64 -11.35 -6.72
CA VAL A 37 9.42 -10.15 -5.91
C VAL A 37 9.36 -10.47 -4.41
N SER A 38 8.86 -11.66 -4.04
CA SER A 38 8.80 -12.11 -2.65
C SER A 38 10.15 -12.67 -2.20
N ARG A 39 10.42 -12.66 -0.88
CA ARG A 39 11.65 -13.21 -0.27
C ARG A 39 11.29 -14.13 0.89
N SER A 40 12.16 -15.08 1.23
CA SER A 40 11.93 -15.93 2.40
C SER A 40 11.85 -15.10 3.68
N VAL A 41 10.89 -15.42 4.55
CA VAL A 41 10.65 -14.73 5.82
C VAL A 41 10.27 -15.71 6.91
N ASP A 42 10.69 -15.41 8.14
CA ASP A 42 10.28 -16.20 9.31
C ASP A 42 8.83 -15.90 9.72
N GLU A 43 8.45 -14.62 9.66
CA GLU A 43 7.17 -14.06 10.08
C GLU A 43 6.70 -13.01 9.05
N PHE A 44 5.39 -12.78 8.98
CA PHE A 44 4.78 -11.69 8.21
C PHE A 44 4.29 -10.59 9.14
N ASP A 45 4.50 -9.33 8.76
CA ASP A 45 3.88 -8.22 9.47
C ASP A 45 2.38 -8.17 9.17
N VAL A 46 1.99 -8.49 7.92
CA VAL A 46 0.61 -8.37 7.45
C VAL A 46 0.26 -9.53 6.54
N PHE A 47 -0.85 -10.21 6.82
CA PHE A 47 -1.49 -11.15 5.92
C PHE A 47 -2.59 -10.42 5.13
N ILE A 48 -2.43 -10.29 3.81
CA ILE A 48 -3.44 -9.63 2.97
C ILE A 48 -4.34 -10.69 2.34
N SER A 49 -5.54 -10.84 2.87
CA SER A 49 -6.63 -11.58 2.23
C SER A 49 -7.39 -10.65 1.29
N HIS A 50 -7.77 -11.13 0.12
CA HIS A 50 -8.44 -10.27 -0.86
C HIS A 50 -9.34 -11.06 -1.82
N VAL A 51 -10.36 -10.40 -2.38
CA VAL A 51 -11.22 -10.99 -3.40
C VAL A 51 -10.57 -10.89 -4.78
N CYS A 52 -10.35 -12.03 -5.45
CA CYS A 52 -9.67 -12.07 -6.75
C CYS A 52 -10.40 -11.25 -7.84
N SER A 53 -11.73 -11.23 -7.79
CA SER A 53 -12.59 -10.56 -8.79
C SER A 53 -12.49 -9.03 -8.74
N THR A 54 -12.20 -8.43 -7.57
CA THR A 54 -12.15 -6.97 -7.41
C THR A 54 -11.02 -6.36 -8.28
N PRO A 55 -11.24 -5.22 -8.95
CA PRO A 55 -10.21 -4.54 -9.72
C PRO A 55 -8.98 -4.20 -8.86
N GLY A 56 -7.79 -4.54 -9.35
CA GLY A 56 -6.56 -4.38 -8.57
C GLY A 56 -6.21 -2.92 -8.23
N PHE A 57 -6.66 -1.95 -9.03
CA PHE A 57 -6.46 -0.53 -8.69
C PHE A 57 -7.25 -0.12 -7.46
N ARG A 58 -8.46 -0.69 -7.24
CA ARG A 58 -9.23 -0.45 -6.01
C ARG A 58 -8.49 -1.02 -4.79
N LYS A 59 -8.00 -2.26 -4.90
CA LYS A 59 -7.16 -2.89 -3.86
C LYS A 59 -5.95 -2.01 -3.51
N TYR A 60 -5.27 -1.48 -4.54
CA TYR A 60 -4.13 -0.58 -4.36
C TYR A 60 -4.51 0.70 -3.60
N ILE A 61 -5.55 1.41 -4.03
CA ILE A 61 -5.98 2.64 -3.35
C ILE A 61 -6.39 2.36 -1.91
N THR A 62 -7.14 1.29 -1.66
CA THR A 62 -7.52 0.88 -0.30
C THR A 62 -6.29 0.62 0.57
N LEU A 63 -5.31 -0.12 0.06
CA LEU A 63 -4.08 -0.42 0.80
C LEU A 63 -3.21 0.82 1.06
N VAL A 64 -3.13 1.75 0.10
CA VAL A 64 -2.41 3.01 0.29
C VAL A 64 -3.09 3.85 1.37
N LEU A 65 -4.41 3.97 1.34
CA LEU A 65 -5.15 4.73 2.35
C LEU A 65 -5.06 4.08 3.73
N ASP A 66 -5.16 2.76 3.81
CA ASP A 66 -5.04 2.00 5.06
C ASP A 66 -3.64 2.17 5.70
N ARG A 67 -2.56 2.05 4.91
CA ARG A 67 -1.19 2.09 5.44
C ARG A 67 -0.60 3.49 5.57
N LEU A 68 -0.95 4.40 4.67
CA LEU A 68 -0.32 5.72 4.57
C LEU A 68 -1.29 6.86 4.87
N GLY A 69 -2.60 6.61 5.00
CA GLY A 69 -3.61 7.65 5.17
C GLY A 69 -3.41 8.48 6.44
N LEU A 70 -3.07 7.85 7.57
CA LEU A 70 -2.77 8.57 8.81
C LEU A 70 -1.52 9.45 8.64
N HIS A 71 -0.46 8.92 8.03
CA HIS A 71 0.76 9.70 7.77
C HIS A 71 0.48 10.85 6.80
N ALA A 72 -0.33 10.63 5.77
CA ALA A 72 -0.74 11.66 4.82
C ALA A 72 -1.54 12.76 5.53
N PHE A 73 -2.49 12.39 6.39
CA PHE A 73 -3.26 13.33 7.20
C PHE A 73 -2.38 14.17 8.14
N VAL A 74 -1.50 13.51 8.91
CA VAL A 74 -0.57 14.21 9.81
C VAL A 74 0.35 15.14 9.03
N SER A 75 0.88 14.69 7.89
CA SER A 75 1.74 15.52 7.04
C SER A 75 1.02 16.75 6.51
N ALA A 76 -0.23 16.61 6.05
CA ALA A 76 -1.05 17.72 5.61
C ALA A 76 -1.29 18.71 6.74
N PHE A 77 -1.68 18.22 7.92
CA PHE A 77 -1.93 19.06 9.08
C PHE A 77 -0.68 19.86 9.48
N VAL A 78 0.47 19.20 9.59
CA VAL A 78 1.74 19.85 9.97
C VAL A 78 2.16 20.90 8.94
N VAL A 79 2.06 20.61 7.64
CA VAL A 79 2.43 21.56 6.59
C VAL A 79 1.45 22.74 6.53
N SER A 80 0.14 22.48 6.57
CA SER A 80 -0.88 23.54 6.59
C SER A 80 -0.71 24.45 7.80
N TRP A 81 -0.52 23.88 8.99
CA TRP A 81 -0.29 24.65 10.22
C TRP A 81 1.01 25.43 10.18
N GLY A 82 2.10 24.84 9.68
CA GLY A 82 3.38 25.52 9.54
C GLY A 82 3.30 26.71 8.59
N LEU A 83 2.62 26.57 7.46
CA LEU A 83 2.39 27.67 6.50
C LEU A 83 1.50 28.76 7.11
N PHE A 84 0.44 28.38 7.84
CA PHE A 84 -0.40 29.33 8.56
C PHE A 84 0.41 30.15 9.58
N ALA A 85 1.20 29.47 10.41
CA ALA A 85 2.05 30.11 11.41
C ALA A 85 3.09 31.03 10.74
N PHE A 86 3.73 30.58 9.66
CA PHE A 86 4.67 31.39 8.90
C PHE A 86 4.01 32.66 8.34
N GLN A 87 2.82 32.53 7.74
CA GLN A 87 2.08 33.67 7.19
C GLN A 87 1.64 34.66 8.27
N ALA A 88 1.24 34.18 9.44
CA ALA A 88 0.86 35.03 10.57
C ALA A 88 2.03 35.91 11.06
N HIS A 89 3.26 35.40 11.04
CA HIS A 89 4.43 36.10 11.57
C HIS A 89 5.21 36.90 10.53
N CYS A 90 5.39 36.36 9.31
CA CYS A 90 6.23 36.98 8.28
C CYS A 90 5.44 37.84 7.29
N ARG A 91 4.13 37.62 7.13
CA ARG A 91 3.23 38.35 6.20
C ARG A 91 3.70 38.41 4.73
N GLU A 92 4.55 37.48 4.28
CA GLU A 92 5.15 37.53 2.94
C GLU A 92 4.33 36.80 1.85
N LEU A 93 3.38 35.94 2.23
CA LEU A 93 2.60 35.18 1.24
C LEU A 93 1.42 36.01 0.70
N PRO A 94 1.19 35.99 -0.63
CA PRO A 94 0.05 36.68 -1.23
C PRO A 94 -1.27 36.16 -0.64
N ARG A 95 -2.09 37.08 -0.13
CA ARG A 95 -3.46 36.80 0.29
C ARG A 95 -4.39 37.01 -0.90
N ILE A 96 -5.16 35.99 -1.27
CA ILE A 96 -6.15 36.11 -2.34
C ILE A 96 -7.49 36.50 -1.70
N GLY A 97 -7.87 37.77 -1.86
CA GLY A 97 -9.13 38.34 -1.40
C GLY A 97 -8.98 39.32 -0.22
N PRO A 98 -9.88 40.31 -0.12
CA PRO A 98 -9.93 41.19 1.05
C PRO A 98 -10.46 40.40 2.25
N ASP A 99 -9.81 40.51 3.41
CA ASP A 99 -10.25 39.97 4.71
C ASP A 99 -10.31 38.45 4.91
N ARG A 100 -9.37 37.67 4.35
CA ARG A 100 -9.19 36.26 4.78
C ARG A 100 -7.96 36.08 5.67
N ASP A 101 -8.19 35.58 6.88
CA ASP A 101 -7.14 35.17 7.82
C ASP A 101 -6.39 33.90 7.36
N VAL A 102 -6.98 33.13 6.44
CA VAL A 102 -6.44 31.88 5.90
C VAL A 102 -6.19 32.06 4.41
N SER A 103 -4.96 31.83 3.94
CA SER A 103 -4.64 31.85 2.51
C SER A 103 -4.95 30.49 1.85
N MET A 104 -4.92 30.47 0.53
CA MET A 104 -5.09 29.24 -0.25
C MET A 104 -3.85 28.33 -0.14
N TRP A 105 -2.69 28.89 0.19
CA TRP A 105 -1.41 28.18 0.22
C TRP A 105 -1.33 27.16 1.36
N GLU A 106 -1.96 27.42 2.50
CA GLU A 106 -2.05 26.50 3.64
C GLU A 106 -2.80 25.24 3.23
N PHE A 107 -3.90 25.39 2.48
CA PHE A 107 -4.67 24.26 1.95
C PHE A 107 -3.90 23.52 0.85
N VAL A 108 -3.40 24.24 -0.16
CA VAL A 108 -2.66 23.63 -1.28
C VAL A 108 -1.41 22.92 -0.78
N GLY A 109 -0.65 23.52 0.13
CA GLY A 109 0.55 22.93 0.73
C GLY A 109 0.22 21.64 1.48
N GLY A 110 -0.85 21.63 2.29
CA GLY A 110 -1.30 20.43 3.00
C GLY A 110 -1.74 19.31 2.04
N VAL A 111 -2.54 19.64 1.03
CA VAL A 111 -2.99 18.68 0.01
C VAL A 111 -1.79 18.11 -0.76
N CYS A 112 -0.84 18.95 -1.18
CA CYS A 112 0.39 18.51 -1.82
C CYS A 112 1.20 17.58 -0.92
N ALA A 113 1.34 17.90 0.37
CA ALA A 113 2.04 17.05 1.34
C ALA A 113 1.38 15.68 1.50
N ALA A 114 0.04 15.63 1.66
CA ALA A 114 -0.70 14.38 1.71
C ALA A 114 -0.49 13.53 0.44
N TRP A 115 -0.58 14.13 -0.74
CA TRP A 115 -0.33 13.42 -2.00
C TRP A 115 1.09 12.88 -2.10
N LEU A 116 2.10 13.66 -1.70
CA LEU A 116 3.49 13.20 -1.68
C LEU A 116 3.66 11.99 -0.75
N VAL A 117 3.02 11.99 0.43
CA VAL A 117 3.05 10.83 1.33
C VAL A 117 2.32 9.64 0.74
N CYS A 118 1.13 9.80 0.15
CA CYS A 118 0.42 8.69 -0.50
C CYS A 118 1.22 8.09 -1.67
N LEU A 119 1.91 8.92 -2.45
CA LEU A 119 2.68 8.49 -3.62
C LEU A 119 4.04 7.89 -3.27
N PHE A 120 4.74 8.46 -2.28
CA PHE A 120 6.15 8.13 -2.02
C PHE A 120 6.43 7.63 -0.60
N GLY A 121 5.48 7.73 0.34
CA GLY A 121 5.64 7.30 1.73
C GLY A 121 5.99 5.82 1.87
N HIS A 122 5.55 4.99 0.92
CA HIS A 122 5.88 3.57 0.87
C HIS A 122 7.39 3.26 0.76
N VAL A 123 8.19 4.22 0.29
CA VAL A 123 9.67 4.10 0.22
C VAL A 123 10.30 4.02 1.60
N LEU A 124 9.62 4.54 2.64
CA LEU A 124 10.07 4.48 4.04
C LEU A 124 9.67 3.15 4.71
N CYS A 125 8.66 2.44 4.19
CA CYS A 125 8.17 1.16 4.72
C CYS A 125 8.96 -0.06 4.20
N ARG A 126 10.30 0.02 4.15
CA ARG A 126 11.15 -1.07 3.61
C ARG A 126 11.21 -2.30 4.51
N GLY A 127 11.01 -2.12 5.82
CA GLY A 127 11.07 -3.20 6.80
C GLY A 127 9.84 -4.10 6.79
N THR A 128 8.68 -3.56 6.44
CA THR A 128 7.40 -4.27 6.51
C THR A 128 7.26 -5.28 5.39
N ARG A 129 6.98 -6.53 5.75
CA ARG A 129 6.81 -7.65 4.83
C ARG A 129 5.39 -8.20 4.94
N CYS A 130 4.68 -8.21 3.82
CA CYS A 130 3.33 -8.72 3.75
C CYS A 130 3.27 -10.04 3.00
N PHE A 131 2.37 -10.93 3.40
CA PHE A 131 1.93 -12.04 2.58
C PHE A 131 0.92 -11.53 1.55
N PHE A 132 1.20 -11.74 0.27
CA PHE A 132 0.29 -11.46 -0.84
C PHE A 132 0.31 -12.66 -1.78
N ASP A 133 -0.73 -13.48 -1.71
CA ASP A 133 -0.86 -14.80 -2.34
C ASP A 133 -0.34 -14.89 -3.78
N SER A 134 -0.66 -13.93 -4.65
CA SER A 134 -0.25 -13.96 -6.06
C SER A 134 1.26 -13.85 -6.29
N ALA A 135 2.00 -13.24 -5.37
CA ALA A 135 3.46 -13.08 -5.43
C ALA A 135 4.21 -13.94 -4.38
N SER A 136 3.53 -14.34 -3.31
CA SER A 136 4.07 -15.16 -2.22
C SER A 136 3.96 -16.67 -2.52
N ILE A 137 2.96 -17.11 -3.29
CA ILE A 137 2.79 -18.49 -3.72
C ILE A 137 3.32 -18.65 -5.14
N CYS A 138 4.07 -19.72 -5.39
CA CYS A 138 4.57 -20.09 -6.70
C CYS A 138 3.40 -20.42 -7.64
N GLN A 139 3.26 -19.69 -8.74
CA GLN A 139 2.09 -19.81 -9.64
C GLN A 139 2.33 -20.74 -10.83
N ASN A 140 3.60 -20.96 -11.21
CA ASN A 140 4.02 -21.72 -12.39
C ASN A 140 4.24 -23.21 -12.12
N ASP A 141 4.54 -23.60 -10.88
CA ASP A 141 4.70 -25.00 -10.45
C ASP A 141 3.43 -25.48 -9.72
N PRO A 142 2.67 -26.44 -10.29
CA PRO A 142 1.43 -26.93 -9.69
C PRO A 142 1.62 -27.56 -8.30
N GLU A 143 2.74 -28.26 -8.06
CA GLU A 143 3.00 -28.93 -6.80
C GLU A 143 3.32 -27.91 -5.70
N LEU A 144 4.20 -26.94 -6.02
CA LEU A 144 4.52 -25.85 -5.09
C LEU A 144 3.32 -24.94 -4.85
N LYS A 145 2.47 -24.70 -5.86
CA LYS A 145 1.23 -23.95 -5.72
C LYS A 145 0.29 -24.66 -4.74
N ALA A 146 0.06 -25.96 -4.92
CA ALA A 146 -0.78 -26.76 -4.04
C ALA A 146 -0.23 -26.79 -2.60
N ALA A 147 1.08 -26.96 -2.44
CA ALA A 147 1.75 -26.91 -1.13
C ALA A 147 1.62 -25.52 -0.47
N GLY A 148 1.74 -24.44 -1.25
CA GLY A 148 1.55 -23.07 -0.78
C GLY A 148 0.13 -22.80 -0.32
N ILE A 149 -0.88 -23.21 -1.10
CA ILE A 149 -2.30 -23.08 -0.74
C ILE A 149 -2.61 -23.87 0.53
N LYS A 150 -2.14 -25.11 0.63
CA LYS A 150 -2.31 -25.95 1.84
C LYS A 150 -1.66 -25.34 3.08
N SER A 151 -0.66 -24.48 2.89
CA SER A 151 0.09 -23.82 3.97
C SER A 151 -0.48 -22.46 4.37
N ILE A 152 -1.55 -21.95 3.73
CA ILE A 152 -2.18 -20.66 4.08
C ILE A 152 -2.50 -20.53 5.58
N PRO A 153 -3.09 -21.54 6.27
CA PRO A 153 -3.33 -21.44 7.71
C PRO A 153 -2.06 -21.24 8.54
N ALA A 154 -0.95 -21.84 8.11
CA ALA A 154 0.34 -21.65 8.75
C ALA A 154 0.90 -20.24 8.52
N PHE A 155 0.73 -19.69 7.31
CA PHE A 155 1.13 -18.32 6.99
C PHE A 155 0.33 -17.30 7.81
N LEU A 156 -0.98 -17.51 7.94
CA LEU A 156 -1.85 -16.69 8.76
C LEU A 156 -1.42 -16.74 10.23
N ARG A 157 -1.11 -17.94 10.76
CA ARG A 157 -0.62 -18.11 12.14
C ARG A 157 0.74 -17.45 12.38
N SER A 158 1.57 -17.33 11.34
CA SER A 158 2.86 -16.61 11.39
C SER A 158 2.74 -15.13 10.97
N SER A 159 1.55 -14.55 11.01
CA SER A 159 1.32 -13.14 10.66
C SER A 159 0.88 -12.34 11.88
N ARG A 160 1.39 -11.12 12.04
CA ARG A 160 1.04 -10.22 13.15
C ARG A 160 -0.33 -9.58 12.99
N GLU A 161 -0.72 -9.35 11.75
CA GLU A 161 -1.95 -8.67 11.38
C GLU A 161 -2.65 -9.42 10.25
N LEU A 162 -3.99 -9.48 10.28
CA LEU A 162 -4.82 -9.93 9.16
C LEU A 162 -5.56 -8.72 8.60
N LEU A 163 -5.28 -8.40 7.35
CA LEU A 163 -6.02 -7.39 6.58
C LEU A 163 -6.89 -8.08 5.53
N VAL A 164 -8.19 -7.84 5.59
CA VAL A 164 -9.16 -8.41 4.63
C VAL A 164 -9.67 -7.30 3.70
N LEU A 165 -9.31 -7.40 2.42
CA LEU A 165 -9.86 -6.59 1.34
C LEU A 165 -11.10 -7.27 0.77
N TRP A 166 -12.26 -6.90 1.31
CA TRP A 166 -13.56 -7.45 0.92
C TRP A 166 -14.30 -6.52 -0.04
N ASP A 167 -15.23 -7.08 -0.81
CA ASP A 167 -16.20 -6.35 -1.61
C ASP A 167 -17.62 -6.81 -1.25
N GLU A 168 -18.64 -6.23 -1.89
CA GLU A 168 -20.06 -6.54 -1.65
C GLU A 168 -20.40 -8.03 -1.79
N ARG A 169 -19.58 -8.80 -2.53
CA ARG A 169 -19.82 -10.23 -2.79
C ARG A 169 -19.15 -11.15 -1.76
N TYR A 170 -18.37 -10.60 -0.83
CA TYR A 170 -17.60 -11.42 0.10
C TYR A 170 -18.48 -12.17 1.11
N PHE A 171 -19.63 -11.60 1.46
CA PHE A 171 -20.55 -12.14 2.48
C PHE A 171 -21.86 -12.68 1.90
N THR A 172 -21.97 -12.80 0.58
CA THR A 172 -23.15 -13.29 -0.15
C THR A 172 -22.82 -14.56 -0.91
#